data_AF-L7L6I7-F1
#
_entry.id   AF-L7L6I7-F1
#
_cell.length_a   1.000
_cell.length_b   1.000
_cell.length_c   1.000
_cell.angle_alpha   90.00
_cell.angle_beta   90.00
_cell.angle_gamma   90.00
#
_symmetry.space_group_name_H-M   'P 1'
#
loop_
_entity.id
_entity.type
_entity.pdbx_description
1 polymer ?
#
loop_
_entity_poly.entity_id
_entity_poly.type
_entity_poly.pdbx_seq_one_letter_code
_entity_poly.pdbx_strand_id
1 'polypeptide(L)'
;MATHTTRETSGWHPLSMVAFTTLLLGGTFSALWLVTLNDLPDNKPTNIVYGVVALTLLLTTAGIFAYLSQKVDHSPMLPDNTPEEIKRYLTRVRG
;
A
#
# COMPACT_ATOMS: atom_id res chain seq x y z
N MET A 1 26.17 21.28 22.79
CA MET A 1 26.26 20.31 21.67
C MET A 1 25.16 19.27 21.88
N ALA A 2 24.05 19.39 21.16
CA ALA A 2 23.01 18.37 21.18
C ALA A 2 23.32 17.35 20.08
N THR A 3 23.65 16.12 20.48
CA THR A 3 23.81 14.97 19.59
C THR A 3 22.43 14.54 19.09
N HIS A 4 22.01 15.09 17.96
CA HIS A 4 20.82 14.61 17.24
C HIS A 4 21.18 13.31 16.54
N THR A 5 20.87 12.17 17.16
CA THR A 5 20.89 10.87 16.47
C THR A 5 19.61 10.76 15.65
N THR A 6 19.57 11.35 14.45
CA THR A 6 18.55 11.02 13.44
C THR A 6 18.86 9.61 12.94
N ARG A 7 18.42 8.61 13.71
CA ARG A 7 18.24 7.26 13.19
C ARG A 7 17.02 7.36 12.28
N GLU A 8 17.24 7.62 11.00
CA GLU A 8 16.24 7.40 9.95
C GLU A 8 15.81 5.94 10.08
N THR A 9 14.67 5.74 10.72
CA THR A 9 14.06 4.42 10.84
C THR A 9 13.62 4.11 9.43
N SER A 10 14.30 3.18 8.77
CA SER A 10 14.09 2.81 7.37
C SER A 10 12.60 2.82 7.02
N GLY A 11 12.19 3.48 5.94
CA GLY A 11 10.81 3.52 5.43
C GLY A 11 10.24 2.15 4.98
N TRP A 12 10.88 1.06 5.39
CA TRP A 12 10.44 -0.30 5.25
C TRP A 12 9.32 -0.55 6.28
N HIS A 13 8.07 -0.30 5.88
CA HIS A 13 6.92 -0.80 6.61
C HIS A 13 6.64 -2.23 6.14
N PRO A 14 6.82 -3.27 6.96
CA PRO A 14 6.47 -4.65 6.58
C PRO A 14 5.01 -4.75 6.09
N LEU A 15 4.15 -3.89 6.62
CA LEU A 15 2.75 -3.76 6.22
C LEU A 15 2.57 -3.29 4.76
N SER A 16 3.46 -2.46 4.21
CA SER A 16 3.39 -2.04 2.80
C SER A 16 3.78 -3.17 1.86
N MET A 17 4.73 -4.02 2.25
CA MET A 17 5.08 -5.24 1.50
C MET A 17 3.91 -6.25 1.51
N VAL A 18 3.23 -6.40 2.65
CA VAL A 18 2.00 -7.19 2.74
C VAL A 18 0.91 -6.63 1.83
N ALA A 19 0.69 -5.31 1.85
CA ALA A 19 -0.29 -4.65 0.98
C ALA A 19 0.02 -4.88 -0.51
N PHE A 20 1.28 -4.71 -0.90
CA PHE A 20 1.72 -4.93 -2.27
C PHE A 20 1.54 -6.39 -2.72
N THR A 21 1.92 -7.35 -1.89
CA THR A 21 1.77 -8.78 -2.21
C THR A 21 0.28 -9.15 -2.31
N THR A 22 -0.54 -8.64 -1.38
CA THR A 22 -2.00 -8.87 -1.37
C THR A 22 -2.65 -8.25 -2.60
N LEU A 23 -2.17 -7.08 -3.06
CA LEU A 23 -2.60 -6.44 -4.30
C LEU A 23 -2.33 -7.32 -5.53
N LEU A 24 -1.11 -7.85 -5.65
CA LEU A 24 -0.72 -8.72 -6.76
C LEU A 24 -1.55 -9.99 -6.81
N LEU A 25 -1.76 -10.62 -5.66
CA LEU A 25 -2.63 -11.80 -5.55
C LEU A 25 -4.08 -11.44 -5.90
N GLY A 26 -4.60 -10.33 -5.36
CA GLY A 26 -5.94 -9.84 -5.67
C GLY A 26 -6.16 -9.64 -7.17
N GLY A 27 -5.22 -8.97 -7.85
CA GLY A 27 -5.26 -8.77 -9.30
C GLY A 27 -5.17 -10.08 -10.09
N THR A 28 -4.35 -11.04 -9.63
CA THR A 28 -4.25 -12.37 -10.24
C THR A 28 -5.59 -13.12 -10.15
N PHE A 29 -6.22 -13.13 -8.97
CA PHE A 29 -7.54 -13.74 -8.78
C PHE A 29 -8.64 -12.99 -9.54
N SER A 30 -8.54 -11.67 -9.71
CA SER A 30 -9.45 -10.92 -10.59
C SER A 30 -9.34 -11.38 -12.04
N ALA A 31 -8.12 -11.60 -12.56
CA ALA A 31 -7.93 -12.12 -13.91
C ALA A 31 -8.52 -13.52 -14.06
N LEU A 32 -8.27 -14.42 -13.11
CA LEU A 32 -8.86 -15.77 -13.09
C LEU A 32 -10.39 -15.74 -13.00
N TRP A 33 -10.93 -14.79 -12.24
CA TRP A 33 -12.38 -14.57 -12.16
C TRP A 33 -12.96 -14.16 -13.52
N LEU A 34 -12.30 -13.25 -14.24
CA LEU A 34 -12.72 -12.85 -15.59
C LEU A 34 -12.66 -14.01 -16.59
N VAL A 35 -11.63 -14.85 -16.52
CA VAL A 35 -11.53 -16.06 -17.36
C VAL A 35 -12.69 -17.01 -17.08
N THR A 36 -12.95 -17.31 -15.81
CA THR A 36 -14.06 -18.21 -15.43
C THR A 36 -15.45 -17.63 -15.69
N LEU A 37 -15.59 -16.30 -15.83
CA LEU A 37 -16.85 -15.69 -16.28
C LEU A 37 -17.16 -16.06 -17.73
N ASN A 38 -16.13 -16.17 -18.58
CA ASN A 38 -16.29 -16.54 -19.98
C ASN A 38 -16.71 -18.01 -20.15
N ASP A 39 -16.35 -18.88 -19.21
CA ASP A 39 -16.66 -20.31 -19.24
C ASP A 39 -17.96 -20.67 -18.50
N LEU A 40 -18.82 -19.68 -18.24
CA LEU A 40 -20.13 -19.94 -17.66
C LEU A 40 -21.07 -20.57 -18.71
N PRO A 41 -21.88 -21.58 -18.33
CA PRO A 41 -22.20 -21.98 -16.96
C PRO A 41 -21.27 -23.04 -16.32
N ASP A 42 -20.39 -23.68 -17.10
CA ASP A 42 -19.68 -24.91 -16.70
C ASP A 42 -18.79 -24.72 -15.46
N ASN A 43 -18.21 -23.52 -15.30
CA ASN A 43 -17.27 -23.22 -14.21
C ASN A 43 -17.86 -22.35 -13.08
N LYS A 44 -19.18 -22.42 -12.85
CA LYS A 44 -19.87 -21.58 -11.84
C LYS A 44 -19.28 -21.63 -10.42
N PRO A 45 -18.92 -22.80 -9.84
CA PRO A 45 -18.34 -22.83 -8.49
C PRO A 45 -17.00 -22.10 -8.42
N THR A 46 -16.12 -22.37 -9.39
CA THR A 46 -14.79 -21.77 -9.51
C THR A 46 -14.89 -20.25 -9.71
N ASN A 47 -15.86 -19.81 -10.52
CA ASN A 47 -16.14 -18.39 -10.73
C ASN A 47 -16.47 -17.66 -9.42
N ILE A 48 -17.38 -18.23 -8.61
CA ILE A 48 -17.76 -17.65 -7.32
C ILE A 48 -16.55 -17.57 -6.38
N VAL A 49 -15.77 -18.65 -6.30
CA VAL A 49 -14.58 -18.69 -5.43
C VAL A 49 -13.57 -17.62 -5.82
N TYR A 50 -13.19 -17.52 -7.10
CA TYR A 50 -12.24 -16.52 -7.54
C TYR A 50 -12.75 -15.09 -7.38
N GLY A 51 -14.04 -14.84 -7.62
CA GLY A 51 -14.64 -13.53 -7.40
C GLY A 51 -14.58 -13.10 -5.93
N VAL A 52 -14.94 -14.00 -5.00
CA VAL A 52 -14.92 -13.71 -3.55
C VAL A 52 -13.49 -13.51 -3.04
N VAL A 53 -12.55 -14.36 -3.47
CA VAL A 53 -11.13 -14.24 -3.09
C VAL A 53 -10.54 -12.94 -3.61
N ALA A 54 -10.77 -12.60 -4.89
CA ALA A 54 -10.31 -11.36 -5.48
C ALA A 54 -10.84 -10.14 -4.72
N LEU A 55 -12.15 -10.11 -4.45
CA LEU A 55 -12.79 -9.01 -3.72
C LEU A 55 -12.20 -8.85 -2.31
N THR A 56 -12.03 -9.95 -1.59
CA THR A 56 -11.48 -9.93 -0.22
C THR A 56 -10.06 -9.39 -0.19
N LEU A 57 -9.20 -9.83 -1.11
CA LEU A 57 -7.81 -9.38 -1.20
C LEU A 57 -7.72 -7.89 -1.57
N LEU A 58 -8.54 -7.43 -2.52
CA LEU A 58 -8.56 -6.02 -2.94
C LEU A 58 -9.06 -5.11 -1.82
N LEU A 59 -10.13 -5.49 -1.12
CA LEU A 59 -10.65 -4.73 0.02
C LEU A 59 -9.63 -4.67 1.18
N THR A 60 -8.97 -5.80 1.46
CA THR A 60 -7.93 -5.87 2.49
C THR A 60 -6.76 -4.95 2.14
N THR A 61 -6.31 -4.99 0.89
CA THR A 61 -5.25 -4.13 0.37
C THR A 61 -5.62 -2.65 0.50
N ALA A 62 -6.82 -2.28 0.08
CA ALA A 62 -7.32 -0.90 0.19
C ALA A 62 -7.36 -0.43 1.66
N GLY A 63 -7.81 -1.30 2.58
CA GLY A 63 -7.82 -1.03 4.00
C GLY A 63 -6.42 -0.80 4.59
N ILE A 64 -5.44 -1.61 4.18
CA ILE A 64 -4.05 -1.45 4.63
C ILE A 64 -3.47 -0.12 4.12
N PHE A 65 -3.66 0.23 2.86
CA PHE A 65 -3.18 1.51 2.32
C PHE A 65 -3.86 2.70 2.97
N ALA A 66 -5.18 2.64 3.20
CA ALA A 66 -5.90 3.68 3.93
C ALA A 66 -5.35 3.86 5.35
N TYR A 67 -5.10 2.75 6.06
CA TYR A 67 -4.48 2.77 7.39
C TYR A 67 -3.09 3.40 7.35
N LEU A 68 -2.23 2.98 6.42
CA LEU A 68 -0.87 3.52 6.29
C LEU A 68 -0.89 5.01 5.98
N SER A 69 -1.76 5.45 5.07
CA SER A 69 -1.90 6.85 4.70
C SER A 69 -2.39 7.73 5.85
N GLN A 70 -3.09 7.17 6.84
CA GLN A 70 -3.62 7.91 7.98
C GLN A 70 -2.73 7.86 9.22
N LYS A 71 -1.87 6.83 9.35
CA LYS A 71 -1.11 6.56 10.59
C LYS A 71 0.40 6.68 10.47
N VAL A 72 0.95 6.64 9.26
CA VAL A 72 2.39 6.80 9.09
C VAL A 72 2.68 8.28 8.91
N ASP A 73 2.96 8.95 10.04
CA ASP A 73 3.31 10.37 10.12
C ASP A 73 4.63 10.73 9.41
N HIS A 74 5.38 9.74 8.92
CA HIS A 74 6.56 9.92 8.08
C HIS A 74 6.33 9.24 6.75
N SER A 75 5.72 9.95 5.81
CA SER A 75 5.52 9.38 4.49
C SER A 75 6.89 9.18 3.83
N PRO A 76 7.26 7.95 3.40
CA PRO A 76 8.49 7.75 2.63
C PRO A 76 8.45 8.43 1.25
N MET A 77 7.28 8.94 0.83
CA MET A 77 7.03 9.55 -0.48
C MET A 77 6.53 10.99 -0.42
N LEU A 78 5.93 11.42 0.70
CA LEU A 78 5.62 12.84 0.91
C LEU A 78 6.69 13.44 1.82
N PRO A 79 7.32 14.57 1.43
CA PRO A 79 8.09 15.36 2.37
C PRO A 79 7.20 15.66 3.58
N ASP A 80 7.73 15.45 4.78
CA ASP A 80 7.06 15.91 5.98
C ASP A 80 6.94 17.44 5.87
N ASN A 81 5.73 17.92 5.57
CA ASN A 81 5.46 19.34 5.32
C ASN A 81 5.35 20.14 6.62
N THR A 82 6.00 19.67 7.68
CA THR A 82 6.00 20.39 8.95
C THR A 82 6.72 21.74 8.77
N PRO A 83 6.29 22.81 9.47
CA PRO A 83 6.93 24.12 9.35
C PRO A 83 8.44 24.08 9.62
N GLU A 84 8.88 23.18 10.51
CA GLU A 84 10.29 22.99 10.84
C GLU A 84 11.09 22.33 9.71
N GLU A 85 10.52 21.32 9.04
CA GLU A 85 11.19 20.66 7.93
C GLU A 85 11.25 21.53 6.69
N ILE A 86 10.18 22.28 6.39
CA ILE A 86 10.19 23.29 5.32
C ILE A 86 11.28 24.33 5.59
N LYS A 87 11.43 24.78 6.83
CA LYS A 87 12.49 25.73 7.22
C LYS A 87 13.88 25.10 7.02
N ARG A 88 14.07 23.83 7.38
CA ARG A 88 15.32 23.08 7.14
C ARG A 88 15.62 22.96 5.64
N TYR A 89 14.65 22.57 4.82
CA TYR A 89 14.79 22.48 3.36
C TYR A 89 15.14 23.84 2.74
N LEU A 90 14.41 24.90 3.10
CA LEU A 90 14.66 26.25 2.59
C LEU A 90 16.04 26.78 2.99
N THR A 91 16.49 26.50 4.21
CA THR A 91 17.84 26.87 4.67
C THR A 91 18.91 26.14 3.86
N ARG A 92 18.72 24.83 3.59
CA ARG A 92 19.66 24.03 2.80
C ARG A 92 19.77 24.46 1.34
N VAL A 93 18.65 24.90 0.73
CA VAL A 93 18.62 25.35 -0.67
C VAL A 93 19.10 26.80 -0.82
N ARG A 94 18.86 27.64 0.19
CA ARG A 94 19.21 29.07 0.12
C ARG A 94 20.62 29.41 0.62
N GLY A 95 21.27 28.52 1.38
CA GLY A 95 22.60 28.76 1.95
C GLY A 95 22.54 29.65 3.19
#